data_AF-A0A7H8HX07-F1
#
_entry.id   AF-A0A7H8HX07-F1
#
_cell.length_a   1.000
_cell.length_b   1.000
_cell.length_c   1.000
_cell.angle_alpha   90.00
_cell.angle_beta   90.00
_cell.angle_gamma   90.00
#
_symmetry.space_group_name_H-M   'P 1'
#
loop_
_entity.id
_entity.type
_entity.pdbx_description
1 polymer ?
#
loop_
_entity_poly.entity_id
_entity_poly.type
_entity_poly.pdbx_seq_one_letter_code
_entity_poly.pdbx_strand_id
1 'polypeptide(L)'
;MSRSRESSSAGIVFRSERPTRVSPRSLLLHVALLLLLATVVAVGFGALLWLGLGRPDALTAGERLEALKVVLAVVAGIGAVVALTVAYRKQRDAELAEYREDAKAYADRFGKAADQLGNAEHVVRTGGVYALAELADEWIEGRQTCIDLLCAYLRMPYVADTASADYSHGNREVRRTIIRVIRNHLRDGWSAVSWRGYRFSFEGAVFDCGDFSKAHFRGGNVTFHRARFVAGHVEFNDVVFEGTPVWFSKAEFAGAHVDFRRSVFEGTVASFENAVFSAGRVEFDGVRFASGEVSFDNAVHEGSVATFDGVAHTGGTVEWGPFPHLPASTSTPPA
;
A
#
# COMPACT_ATOMS: atom_id res chain seq x y z
N MET A 1 -25.06 11.47 -32.43
CA MET A 1 -24.31 10.19 -32.45
C MET A 1 -22.86 10.46 -32.05
N SER A 2 -22.57 10.53 -30.74
CA SER A 2 -21.21 10.66 -30.22
C SER A 2 -20.84 9.35 -29.52
N ARG A 3 -19.84 8.64 -30.07
CA ARG A 3 -19.29 7.42 -29.46
C ARG A 3 -18.61 7.77 -28.14
N SER A 4 -19.14 7.25 -27.04
CA SER A 4 -18.47 7.16 -25.76
C SER A 4 -17.26 6.24 -25.89
N ARG A 5 -16.09 6.73 -25.46
CA ARG A 5 -14.93 5.87 -25.19
C ARG A 5 -15.06 5.39 -23.74
N GLU A 6 -15.49 4.14 -23.57
CA GLU A 6 -15.33 3.42 -22.31
C GLU A 6 -13.83 3.20 -22.06
N SER A 7 -13.30 3.86 -21.04
CA SER A 7 -11.98 3.58 -20.50
C SER A 7 -12.12 2.47 -19.46
N SER A 8 -12.00 1.23 -19.91
CA SER A 8 -11.84 0.06 -19.03
C SER A 8 -10.43 0.11 -18.43
N SER A 9 -10.31 0.64 -17.22
CA SER A 9 -9.06 0.64 -16.45
C SER A 9 -8.95 -0.68 -15.71
N ALA A 10 -8.41 -1.70 -16.39
CA ALA A 10 -7.99 -2.94 -15.76
C ALA A 10 -6.85 -2.63 -14.77
N GLY A 11 -7.07 -2.96 -13.49
CA GLY A 11 -6.06 -2.83 -12.44
C GLY A 11 -4.83 -3.67 -12.78
N ILE A 12 -3.70 -3.02 -13.03
CA ILE A 12 -2.42 -3.68 -13.20
C ILE A 12 -1.93 -4.10 -11.82
N VAL A 13 -2.17 -5.36 -11.47
CA VAL A 13 -1.48 -6.01 -10.35
C VAL A 13 -0.03 -6.23 -10.79
N PHE A 14 0.87 -5.31 -10.44
CA PHE A 14 2.31 -5.52 -10.56
C PHE A 14 2.72 -6.61 -9.55
N ARG A 15 2.64 -7.87 -9.99
CA ARG A 15 3.35 -8.97 -9.32
C ARG A 15 4.83 -8.74 -9.59
N SER A 16 5.55 -8.19 -8.62
CA SER A 16 7.01 -8.12 -8.67
C SER A 16 7.55 -9.55 -8.64
N GLU A 17 7.83 -10.09 -9.81
CA GLU A 17 8.57 -11.35 -9.93
C GLU A 17 9.97 -11.09 -9.35
N ARG A 18 10.22 -11.64 -8.16
CA ARG A 18 11.56 -11.60 -7.56
C ARG A 18 12.52 -12.26 -8.55
N PRO A 19 13.55 -11.56 -9.05
CA PRO A 19 14.53 -12.16 -9.93
C PRO A 19 15.20 -13.33 -9.19
N THR A 20 15.10 -14.52 -9.78
CA THR A 20 15.62 -15.75 -9.19
C THR A 20 17.14 -15.64 -9.02
N ARG A 21 17.63 -15.82 -7.79
CA ARG A 21 19.07 -15.81 -7.49
C ARG A 21 19.73 -16.98 -8.21
N VAL A 22 20.51 -16.70 -9.24
CA VAL A 22 21.37 -17.72 -9.88
C VAL A 22 22.62 -17.85 -9.01
N SER A 23 22.80 -19.00 -8.37
CA SER A 23 23.92 -19.24 -7.43
C SER A 23 25.30 -19.12 -8.13
N PRO A 24 26.37 -18.75 -7.40
CA PRO A 24 27.73 -18.71 -7.96
C PRO A 24 28.19 -20.07 -8.50
N ARG A 25 27.68 -21.18 -7.95
CA ARG A 25 27.97 -22.55 -8.45
C ARG A 25 27.34 -22.82 -9.82
N SER A 26 26.14 -22.31 -10.07
CA SER A 26 25.56 -22.38 -11.42
C SER A 26 26.32 -21.51 -12.43
N LEU A 27 27.05 -20.50 -11.97
CA LEU A 27 27.85 -19.60 -12.83
C LEU A 27 29.06 -20.31 -13.43
N LEU A 28 29.84 -21.00 -12.59
CA LEU A 28 30.92 -21.87 -13.03
C LEU A 28 30.40 -22.99 -13.94
N LEU A 29 29.23 -23.56 -13.63
CA LEU A 29 28.61 -24.62 -14.41
C LEU A 29 28.20 -24.16 -15.82
N HIS A 30 27.61 -22.97 -15.98
CA HIS A 30 27.21 -22.46 -17.31
C HIS A 30 28.43 -22.07 -18.15
N VAL A 31 29.43 -21.44 -17.54
CA VAL A 31 30.68 -21.11 -18.25
C VAL A 31 31.42 -22.39 -18.63
N ALA A 32 31.50 -23.37 -17.72
CA ALA A 32 32.06 -24.69 -18.02
C ALA A 32 31.27 -25.40 -19.12
N LEU A 33 29.93 -25.31 -19.13
CA LEU A 33 29.09 -25.93 -20.16
C LEU A 33 29.31 -25.26 -21.53
N LEU A 34 29.41 -23.92 -21.58
CA LEU A 34 29.71 -23.18 -22.81
C LEU A 34 31.11 -23.49 -23.34
N LEU A 35 32.11 -23.56 -22.45
CA LEU A 35 33.46 -23.96 -22.81
C LEU A 35 33.51 -25.41 -23.28
N LEU A 36 32.78 -26.31 -22.62
CA LEU A 36 32.70 -27.72 -22.98
C LEU A 36 31.99 -27.90 -24.33
N LEU A 37 30.89 -27.17 -24.57
CA LEU A 37 30.21 -27.15 -25.87
C LEU A 37 31.14 -26.63 -26.98
N ALA A 38 31.86 -25.54 -26.73
CA ALA A 38 32.87 -25.00 -27.64
C ALA A 38 33.97 -26.03 -27.95
N THR A 39 34.44 -26.76 -26.92
CA THR A 39 35.46 -27.79 -27.06
C THR A 39 34.94 -28.98 -27.88
N VAL A 40 33.71 -29.43 -27.62
CA VAL A 40 33.05 -30.51 -28.37
C VAL A 40 32.86 -30.13 -29.83
N VAL A 41 32.42 -28.90 -30.10
CA VAL A 41 32.27 -28.40 -31.48
C VAL A 41 33.63 -28.35 -32.19
N ALA A 42 34.69 -27.85 -31.53
CA ALA A 42 36.03 -27.80 -32.11
C ALA A 42 36.61 -29.19 -32.40
N VAL A 43 36.48 -30.13 -31.45
CA VAL A 43 36.95 -31.52 -31.60
C VAL A 43 36.14 -32.25 -32.67
N GLY A 44 34.82 -32.12 -32.66
CA GLY A 44 33.93 -32.72 -33.66
C GLY A 44 34.20 -32.21 -35.07
N PHE A 45 34.46 -30.91 -35.21
CA PHE A 45 34.84 -30.31 -36.49
C PHE A 45 36.22 -30.79 -36.96
N GLY A 46 37.20 -30.88 -36.06
CA GLY A 46 38.51 -31.46 -36.36
C GLY A 46 38.44 -32.92 -36.78
N ALA A 47 37.60 -33.72 -36.13
CA ALA A 47 37.36 -35.12 -36.48
C ALA A 47 36.65 -35.27 -37.84
N LEU A 48 35.67 -34.41 -38.14
CA LEU A 48 35.00 -34.36 -39.45
C LEU A 48 35.98 -33.98 -40.56
N LEU A 49 36.87 -33.02 -40.32
CA LEU A 49 37.93 -32.68 -41.26
C LEU A 49 38.88 -33.87 -41.48
N TRP A 50 39.27 -34.57 -40.42
CA TRP A 50 40.11 -35.77 -40.52
C TRP A 50 39.44 -36.88 -41.33
N LEU A 51 38.14 -37.12 -41.11
CA LEU A 51 37.36 -38.13 -41.81
C LEU A 51 37.09 -37.76 -43.28
N GLY A 52 36.88 -36.47 -43.57
CA GLY A 52 36.57 -35.97 -44.90
C GLY A 52 37.78 -35.76 -45.81
N LEU A 53 38.93 -35.35 -45.27
CA LEU A 53 40.17 -35.12 -46.04
C LEU A 53 41.12 -36.32 -46.08
N GLY A 54 40.89 -37.35 -45.25
CA GLY A 54 41.81 -38.48 -45.11
C GLY A 54 43.07 -38.12 -44.31
N ARG A 55 43.91 -39.14 -44.01
CA ARG A 55 45.16 -38.95 -43.25
C ARG A 55 46.05 -37.91 -43.97
N PRO A 56 46.53 -36.87 -43.28
CA PRO A 56 47.19 -35.75 -43.94
C PRO A 56 48.61 -36.12 -44.37
N ASP A 57 48.74 -36.69 -45.56
CA ASP A 57 49.98 -36.58 -46.32
C ASP A 57 49.98 -35.21 -47.02
N ALA A 58 50.62 -34.25 -46.34
CA ALA A 58 50.97 -32.89 -46.77
C ALA A 58 49.81 -32.00 -47.31
N LEU A 59 49.04 -31.38 -46.39
CA LEU A 59 48.23 -30.19 -46.71
C LEU A 59 49.08 -29.13 -47.42
N THR A 60 48.58 -28.61 -48.55
CA THR A 60 49.22 -27.50 -49.26
C THR A 60 49.16 -26.20 -48.44
N ALA A 61 50.05 -25.25 -48.70
CA ALA A 61 50.13 -24.00 -47.92
C ALA A 61 48.80 -23.21 -47.91
N GLY A 62 48.02 -23.27 -48.99
CA GLY A 62 46.72 -22.60 -49.11
C GLY A 62 45.64 -23.22 -48.21
N GLU A 63 45.56 -24.54 -48.13
CA GLU A 63 44.56 -25.24 -47.31
C GLU A 63 44.81 -25.06 -45.80
N ARG A 64 46.08 -24.96 -45.40
CA ARG A 64 46.45 -24.63 -44.02
C ARG A 64 46.01 -23.23 -43.61
N LEU A 65 46.09 -22.27 -44.54
CA LEU A 65 45.66 -20.90 -44.30
C LEU A 65 44.15 -20.81 -44.13
N GLU A 66 43.37 -21.50 -44.98
CA GLU A 66 41.91 -21.54 -44.87
C GLU A 66 41.44 -22.24 -43.60
N ALA A 67 42.05 -23.38 -43.24
CA ALA A 67 41.78 -24.04 -41.97
C ALA A 67 42.09 -23.12 -40.76
N LEU A 68 43.21 -22.39 -40.80
CA LEU A 68 43.59 -21.44 -39.76
C LEU A 68 42.58 -20.29 -39.63
N LYS A 69 42.11 -19.73 -40.74
CA LYS A 69 41.08 -18.67 -40.74
C LYS A 69 39.78 -19.15 -40.10
N VAL A 70 39.34 -20.36 -40.42
CA VAL A 70 38.12 -20.95 -39.82
C VAL A 70 38.28 -21.14 -38.32
N VAL A 71 39.41 -21.69 -37.87
CA VAL A 71 39.70 -21.88 -36.43
C VAL A 71 39.71 -20.53 -35.71
N LEU A 72 40.38 -19.51 -36.27
CA LEU A 72 40.41 -18.17 -35.69
C LEU A 72 39.01 -17.54 -35.62
N ALA A 73 38.18 -17.70 -36.65
CA ALA A 73 36.82 -17.18 -36.67
C ALA A 73 35.93 -17.85 -35.61
N VAL A 74 36.04 -19.17 -35.44
CA VAL A 74 35.29 -19.92 -34.43
C VAL A 74 35.71 -19.49 -33.01
N VAL A 75 37.01 -19.41 -32.75
CA VAL A 75 37.54 -18.95 -31.45
C VAL A 75 37.11 -17.52 -31.15
N ALA A 76 37.18 -16.62 -32.14
CA ALA A 76 36.72 -15.24 -31.98
C ALA A 76 35.21 -15.17 -31.70
N GLY A 77 34.39 -15.97 -32.40
CA GLY A 77 32.95 -16.05 -32.17
C GLY A 77 32.59 -16.52 -30.77
N ILE A 78 33.26 -17.57 -30.27
CA ILE A 78 33.07 -18.05 -28.89
C ILE A 78 33.49 -16.98 -27.88
N GLY A 79 34.65 -16.34 -28.11
CA GLY A 79 35.13 -15.23 -27.27
C GLY A 79 34.11 -14.09 -27.18
N ALA A 80 33.49 -13.72 -28.32
CA ALA A 80 32.46 -12.68 -28.37
C ALA A 80 31.20 -13.06 -27.60
N VAL A 81 30.71 -14.30 -27.72
CA VAL A 81 29.52 -14.78 -26.99
C VAL A 81 29.77 -14.82 -25.48
N VAL A 82 30.94 -15.27 -25.05
CA VAL A 82 31.34 -15.27 -23.63
C VAL A 82 31.42 -13.84 -23.11
N ALA A 83 32.09 -12.94 -23.84
CA ALA A 83 32.20 -11.53 -23.46
C ALA A 83 30.83 -10.87 -23.33
N LEU A 84 29.92 -11.09 -24.29
CA LEU A 84 28.55 -10.56 -24.26
C LEU A 84 27.76 -11.11 -23.07
N THR A 85 27.86 -12.41 -22.79
CA THR A 85 27.16 -13.05 -21.67
C THR A 85 27.64 -12.50 -20.32
N VAL A 86 28.95 -12.29 -20.18
CA VAL A 86 29.54 -11.70 -18.96
C VAL A 86 29.12 -10.25 -18.82
N ALA A 87 29.15 -9.45 -19.90
CA ALA A 87 28.72 -8.05 -19.88
C ALA A 87 27.24 -7.93 -19.49
N TYR A 88 26.36 -8.71 -20.11
CA TYR A 88 24.92 -8.72 -19.80
C TYR A 88 24.63 -9.12 -18.34
N ARG A 89 25.30 -10.16 -17.82
CA ARG A 89 25.10 -10.57 -16.41
C ARG A 89 25.69 -9.57 -15.43
N LYS A 90 26.87 -8.99 -15.72
CA LYS A 90 27.47 -7.93 -14.91
C LYS A 90 26.55 -6.71 -14.83
N GLN A 91 25.94 -6.33 -15.95
CA GLN A 91 24.93 -5.28 -15.99
C GLN A 91 23.73 -5.64 -15.10
N ARG A 92 23.19 -6.87 -15.23
CA ARG A 92 22.06 -7.31 -14.42
C ARG A 92 22.37 -7.38 -12.91
N ASP A 93 23.58 -7.81 -12.54
CA ASP A 93 24.01 -7.83 -11.14
C ASP A 93 24.21 -6.42 -10.59
N ALA A 94 24.65 -5.46 -11.41
CA ALA A 94 24.76 -4.06 -11.03
C ALA A 94 23.37 -3.42 -10.82
N GLU A 95 22.43 -3.63 -11.73
CA GLU A 95 21.04 -3.17 -11.57
C GLU A 95 20.41 -3.77 -10.29
N LEU A 96 20.62 -5.07 -10.03
CA LEU A 96 20.14 -5.71 -8.80
C LEU A 96 20.86 -5.21 -7.53
N ALA A 97 22.09 -4.74 -7.64
CA ALA A 97 22.81 -4.16 -6.52
C ALA A 97 22.25 -2.77 -6.18
N GLU A 98 21.96 -1.95 -7.19
CA GLU A 98 21.32 -0.64 -7.06
C GLU A 98 19.96 -0.75 -6.36
N TYR A 99 19.08 -1.65 -6.83
CA TYR A 99 17.79 -1.90 -6.17
C TYR A 99 17.92 -2.33 -4.69
N ARG A 100 18.98 -3.07 -4.33
CA ARG A 100 19.21 -3.48 -2.93
C ARG A 100 19.72 -2.32 -2.08
N GLU A 101 20.53 -1.45 -2.66
CA GLU A 101 21.00 -0.24 -1.99
C GLU A 101 19.83 0.71 -1.70
N ASP A 102 18.95 0.93 -2.67
CA ASP A 102 17.73 1.74 -2.48
C ASP A 102 16.83 1.14 -1.41
N ALA A 103 16.53 -0.16 -1.50
CA ALA A 103 15.71 -0.85 -0.51
C ALA A 103 16.33 -0.76 0.90
N LYS A 104 17.65 -0.83 1.01
CA LYS A 104 18.37 -0.66 2.29
C LYS A 104 18.29 0.78 2.77
N ALA A 105 18.47 1.76 1.89
CA ALA A 105 18.38 3.18 2.24
C ALA A 105 16.99 3.54 2.79
N TYR A 106 15.92 3.04 2.16
CA TYR A 106 14.55 3.21 2.65
C TYR A 106 14.32 2.51 3.99
N ALA A 107 14.80 1.28 4.16
CA ALA A 107 14.70 0.56 5.43
C ALA A 107 15.45 1.28 6.57
N ASP A 108 16.64 1.84 6.30
CA ASP A 108 17.41 2.60 7.28
C ASP A 108 16.71 3.92 7.65
N ARG A 109 16.10 4.62 6.68
CA ARG A 109 15.26 5.81 6.95
C ARG A 109 14.02 5.46 7.76
N PHE A 110 13.37 4.33 7.44
CA PHE A 110 12.23 3.83 8.20
C PHE A 110 12.59 3.59 9.66
N GLY A 111 13.71 2.90 9.92
CA GLY A 111 14.20 2.66 11.28
C GLY A 111 14.41 3.94 12.06
N LYS A 112 15.08 4.94 11.46
CA LYS A 112 15.30 6.25 12.11
C LYS A 112 14.00 7.00 12.41
N ALA A 113 13.04 6.99 11.48
CA ALA A 113 11.76 7.64 11.67
C ALA A 113 10.91 6.93 12.75
N ALA A 114 10.99 5.60 12.81
CA ALA A 114 10.37 4.80 13.87
C ALA A 114 11.00 5.10 15.24
N ASP A 115 12.33 5.21 15.34
CA ASP A 115 13.03 5.58 16.56
C ASP A 115 12.62 6.99 17.04
N GLN A 116 12.46 7.94 16.11
CA GLN A 116 11.96 9.27 16.42
C GLN A 116 10.52 9.24 16.94
N LEU A 117 9.63 8.46 16.30
CA LEU A 117 8.24 8.31 16.73
C LEU A 117 8.12 7.64 18.11
N GLY A 118 9.05 6.75 18.45
CA GLY A 118 9.15 6.09 19.76
C GLY A 118 9.84 6.91 20.85
N ASN A 119 10.29 8.14 20.55
CA ASN A 119 11.07 8.94 21.48
C ASN A 119 10.23 9.44 22.69
N ALA A 120 10.87 9.65 23.84
CA ALA A 120 10.22 10.20 25.03
C ALA A 120 9.70 11.65 24.80
N GLU A 121 10.43 12.43 24.00
CA GLU A 121 10.11 13.82 23.69
C GLU A 121 9.08 13.94 22.56
N HIS A 122 7.95 14.57 22.85
CA HIS A 122 6.84 14.71 21.90
C HIS A 122 7.19 15.50 20.63
N VAL A 123 8.14 16.45 20.72
CA VAL A 123 8.65 17.20 19.55
C VAL A 123 9.40 16.26 18.60
N VAL A 124 10.24 15.37 19.14
CA VAL A 124 10.95 14.36 18.35
C VAL A 124 9.97 13.37 17.73
N ARG A 125 8.95 12.94 18.49
CA ARG A 125 7.87 12.10 17.95
C ARG A 125 7.15 12.74 16.79
N THR A 126 6.83 14.03 16.90
CA THR A 126 6.21 14.81 15.82
C THR A 126 7.11 14.85 14.58
N GLY A 127 8.42 15.01 14.76
CA GLY A 127 9.40 14.89 13.68
C GLY A 127 9.36 13.51 13.01
N GLY A 128 9.28 12.43 13.81
CA GLY A 128 9.13 11.06 13.31
C GLY A 128 7.86 10.84 12.49
N VAL A 129 6.73 11.48 12.87
CA VAL A 129 5.48 11.43 12.07
C VAL A 129 5.69 12.01 10.67
N TYR A 130 6.34 13.18 10.57
CA TYR A 130 6.62 13.80 9.28
C TYR A 130 7.64 13.00 8.46
N ALA A 131 8.70 12.48 9.09
CA ALA A 131 9.68 11.63 8.43
C ALA A 131 9.07 10.34 7.90
N LEU A 132 8.14 9.72 8.63
CA LEU A 132 7.38 8.56 8.14
C LEU A 132 6.45 8.93 6.98
N ALA A 133 5.80 10.09 7.03
CA ALA A 133 4.93 10.54 5.96
C ALA A 133 5.70 10.80 4.65
N GLU A 134 6.82 11.51 4.74
CA GLU A 134 7.73 11.76 3.61
C GLU A 134 8.29 10.46 3.04
N LEU A 135 8.73 9.55 3.90
CA LEU A 135 9.19 8.23 3.46
C LEU A 135 8.06 7.44 2.79
N ALA A 136 6.83 7.52 3.31
CA ALA A 136 5.68 6.87 2.71
C ALA A 136 5.42 7.43 1.30
N ASP A 137 5.57 8.73 1.10
CA ASP A 137 5.38 9.38 -0.20
C ASP A 137 6.41 8.91 -1.24
N GLU A 138 7.68 8.78 -0.84
CA GLU A 138 8.78 8.32 -1.71
C GLU A 138 8.77 6.80 -1.97
N TRP A 139 8.56 5.99 -0.92
CA TRP A 139 8.76 4.54 -0.96
C TRP A 139 7.44 3.79 -1.20
N ILE A 140 7.05 3.63 -2.46
CA ILE A 140 5.75 3.05 -2.82
C ILE A 140 5.55 1.62 -2.29
N GLU A 141 6.59 0.77 -2.31
CA GLU A 141 6.52 -0.61 -1.82
C GLU A 141 6.39 -0.68 -0.29
N GLY A 142 6.95 0.29 0.44
CA GLY A 142 6.91 0.38 1.91
C GLY A 142 5.87 1.36 2.45
N ARG A 143 5.10 2.04 1.59
CA ARG A 143 4.11 3.05 2.00
C ARG A 143 3.10 2.49 3.00
N GLN A 144 2.58 1.28 2.75
CA GLN A 144 1.66 0.63 3.68
C GLN A 144 2.32 0.40 5.05
N THR A 145 3.60 0.05 5.11
CA THR A 145 4.32 -0.16 6.37
C THR A 145 4.48 1.14 7.16
N CYS A 146 4.72 2.26 6.48
CA CYS A 146 4.76 3.58 7.13
C CYS A 146 3.38 3.97 7.69
N ILE A 147 2.32 3.78 6.90
CA ILE A 147 0.92 3.99 7.33
C ILE A 147 0.56 3.09 8.52
N ASP A 148 0.95 1.82 8.46
CA ASP A 148 0.67 0.84 9.53
C ASP A 148 1.33 1.24 10.85
N LEU A 149 2.55 1.79 10.81
CA LEU A 149 3.25 2.27 12.02
C LEU A 149 2.57 3.53 12.61
N LEU A 150 2.16 4.47 11.77
CA LEU A 150 1.38 5.64 12.19
C LEU A 150 0.06 5.21 12.85
N CYS A 151 -0.65 4.27 12.23
CA CYS A 151 -1.87 3.67 12.77
C CYS A 151 -1.59 2.92 14.09
N ALA A 152 -0.50 2.16 14.17
CA ALA A 152 -0.11 1.45 15.38
C ALA A 152 0.12 2.39 16.56
N TYR A 153 0.72 3.57 16.33
CA TYR A 153 0.87 4.58 17.37
C TYR A 153 -0.47 5.05 17.95
N LEU A 154 -1.48 5.26 17.09
CA LEU A 154 -2.84 5.60 17.54
C LEU A 154 -3.51 4.48 18.34
N ARG A 155 -3.10 3.22 18.17
CA ARG A 155 -3.62 2.08 18.92
C ARG A 155 -2.93 1.86 20.26
N MET A 156 -1.82 2.56 20.54
CA MET A 156 -1.16 2.46 21.84
C MET A 156 -2.05 3.03 22.96
N PRO A 157 -1.90 2.54 24.21
CA PRO A 157 -2.62 3.06 25.38
C PRO A 157 -2.53 4.59 25.45
N TYR A 158 -3.68 5.23 25.64
CA TYR A 158 -3.79 6.69 25.67
C TYR A 158 -4.80 7.13 26.72
N VAL A 159 -4.37 8.08 27.55
CA VAL A 159 -5.19 8.73 28.57
C VAL A 159 -5.67 10.06 28.01
N ALA A 160 -6.96 10.12 27.68
CA ALA A 160 -7.62 11.30 27.13
C ALA A 160 -8.14 12.28 28.19
N ASP A 161 -8.36 11.79 29.41
CA ASP A 161 -8.88 12.61 30.50
C ASP A 161 -7.85 13.64 30.93
N THR A 162 -8.12 14.92 30.64
CA THR A 162 -7.25 16.06 30.97
C THR A 162 -7.05 16.25 32.48
N ALA A 163 -7.90 15.66 33.32
CA ALA A 163 -7.77 15.70 34.77
C ALA A 163 -6.86 14.58 35.33
N SER A 164 -6.50 13.58 34.52
CA SER A 164 -5.63 12.49 34.95
C SER A 164 -4.17 12.93 35.10
N ALA A 165 -3.48 12.40 36.09
CA ALA A 165 -2.05 12.64 36.29
C ALA A 165 -1.19 12.08 35.13
N ASP A 166 -1.69 11.05 34.43
CA ASP A 166 -1.00 10.41 33.30
C ASP A 166 -1.30 11.12 31.96
N TYR A 167 -2.10 12.18 31.97
CA TYR A 167 -2.44 12.94 30.78
C TYR A 167 -1.20 13.64 30.19
N SER A 168 -1.05 13.56 28.87
CA SER A 168 0.06 14.16 28.16
C SER A 168 -0.42 14.97 26.96
N HIS A 169 -0.37 16.31 27.09
CA HIS A 169 -0.61 17.24 25.97
C HIS A 169 0.28 16.90 24.77
N GLY A 170 1.54 16.57 25.02
CA GLY A 170 2.48 16.19 23.96
C GLY A 170 2.05 14.93 23.22
N ASN A 171 1.54 13.90 23.92
CA ASN A 171 1.03 12.70 23.25
C ASN A 171 -0.22 13.02 22.41
N ARG A 172 -1.13 13.84 22.95
CA ARG A 172 -2.31 14.30 22.22
C ARG A 172 -1.96 15.00 20.91
N GLU A 173 -0.99 15.91 20.93
CA GLU A 173 -0.57 16.64 19.72
C GLU A 173 0.11 15.74 18.67
N VAL A 174 0.86 14.72 19.10
CA VAL A 174 1.42 13.71 18.18
C VAL A 174 0.28 12.93 17.50
N ARG A 175 -0.69 12.44 18.27
CA ARG A 175 -1.86 11.69 17.74
C ARG A 175 -2.68 12.55 16.78
N ARG A 176 -2.94 13.82 17.14
CA ARG A 176 -3.59 14.81 16.27
C ARG A 176 -2.81 15.04 14.98
N THR A 177 -1.48 15.09 15.06
CA THR A 177 -0.62 15.26 13.88
C THR A 177 -0.69 14.05 12.96
N ILE A 178 -0.70 12.83 13.49
CA ILE A 178 -0.87 11.61 12.71
C ILE A 178 -2.20 11.63 11.95
N ILE A 179 -3.30 11.93 12.65
CA ILE A 179 -4.64 12.02 12.04
C ILE A 179 -4.65 13.08 10.93
N ARG A 180 -4.07 14.26 11.19
CA ARG A 180 -3.93 15.34 10.19
C ARG A 180 -3.15 14.90 8.96
N VAL A 181 -2.02 14.21 9.13
CA VAL A 181 -1.20 13.70 8.03
C VAL A 181 -2.03 12.71 7.20
N ILE A 182 -2.69 11.75 7.84
CA ILE A 182 -3.55 10.77 7.14
C ILE A 182 -4.65 11.50 6.36
N ARG A 183 -5.40 12.41 7.01
CA ARG A 183 -6.45 13.19 6.35
C ARG A 183 -5.93 13.94 5.13
N ASN A 184 -4.79 14.62 5.24
CA ASN A 184 -4.24 15.42 4.13
C ASN A 184 -3.90 14.56 2.90
N HIS A 185 -3.43 13.32 3.09
CA HIS A 185 -3.12 12.40 1.98
C HIS A 185 -4.37 11.71 1.38
N LEU A 186 -5.51 11.80 2.07
CA LEU A 186 -6.79 11.27 1.59
C LEU A 186 -7.66 12.34 0.92
N ARG A 187 -7.32 13.63 1.07
CA ARG A 187 -8.03 14.76 0.46
C ARG A 187 -7.47 15.12 -0.91
N ASP A 188 -8.36 15.38 -1.87
CA ASP A 188 -7.96 15.80 -3.22
C ASP A 188 -7.22 17.14 -3.21
N GLY A 189 -6.03 17.18 -3.80
CA GLY A 189 -5.24 18.39 -3.96
C GLY A 189 -4.57 18.91 -2.69
N TRP A 190 -4.57 18.15 -1.59
CA TRP A 190 -3.92 18.55 -0.32
C TRP A 190 -2.50 18.01 -0.16
N SER A 191 -2.21 16.83 -0.69
CA SER A 191 -0.86 16.28 -0.81
C SER A 191 -0.56 15.96 -2.27
N ALA A 192 0.72 16.01 -2.65
CA ALA A 192 1.18 15.60 -3.97
C ALA A 192 1.00 14.09 -4.19
N VAL A 193 1.09 13.30 -3.12
CA VAL A 193 0.91 11.85 -3.14
C VAL A 193 -0.38 11.49 -2.42
N SER A 194 -1.21 10.68 -3.07
CA SER A 194 -2.44 10.18 -2.44
C SER A 194 -2.18 8.86 -1.71
N TRP A 195 -2.76 8.73 -0.51
CA TRP A 195 -2.78 7.47 0.25
C TRP A 195 -4.10 6.70 0.08
N ARG A 196 -4.88 7.03 -0.95
CA ARG A 196 -6.03 6.21 -1.37
C ARG A 196 -5.55 4.84 -1.84
N GLY A 197 -6.32 3.80 -1.54
CA GLY A 197 -6.02 2.40 -1.85
C GLY A 197 -5.31 1.65 -0.74
N TYR A 198 -4.85 2.35 0.31
CA TYR A 198 -4.15 1.77 1.46
C TYR A 198 -5.12 1.44 2.60
N ARG A 199 -4.66 0.58 3.50
CA ARG A 199 -5.40 0.15 4.69
C ARG A 199 -5.14 1.06 5.88
N PHE A 200 -6.17 1.34 6.66
CA PHE A 200 -6.09 2.15 7.87
C PHE A 200 -6.73 1.41 9.05
N SER A 201 -5.93 1.07 10.06
CA SER A 201 -6.42 0.37 11.26
C SER A 201 -6.30 1.22 12.51
N PHE A 202 -7.43 1.74 12.95
CA PHE A 202 -7.62 2.46 14.21
C PHE A 202 -8.26 1.55 15.28
N GLU A 203 -8.08 0.23 15.16
CA GLU A 203 -8.67 -0.74 16.08
C GLU A 203 -8.25 -0.47 17.53
N GLY A 204 -9.22 -0.33 18.43
CA GLY A 204 -8.97 -0.06 19.85
C GLY A 204 -8.42 1.33 20.15
N ALA A 205 -8.29 2.21 19.15
CA ALA A 205 -7.75 3.55 19.36
C ALA A 205 -8.72 4.41 20.18
N VAL A 206 -8.16 5.21 21.09
CA VAL A 206 -8.90 6.21 21.86
C VAL A 206 -8.78 7.56 21.16
N PHE A 207 -9.92 8.18 20.86
CA PHE A 207 -10.05 9.47 20.22
C PHE A 207 -10.67 10.50 21.18
N ASP A 208 -9.93 11.58 21.41
CA ASP A 208 -10.37 12.79 22.12
C ASP A 208 -10.35 14.04 21.20
N CYS A 209 -9.83 13.85 19.99
CA CYS A 209 -9.86 14.77 18.88
C CYS A 209 -9.51 14.02 17.59
N GLY A 210 -9.93 14.58 16.46
CA GLY A 210 -9.54 14.07 15.16
C GLY A 210 -10.30 14.80 14.06
N ASP A 211 -9.66 15.00 12.93
CA ASP A 211 -10.32 15.57 11.76
C ASP A 211 -9.96 14.70 10.57
N PHE A 212 -10.97 14.04 10.03
CA PHE A 212 -10.97 13.31 8.77
C PHE A 212 -11.87 14.00 7.73
N SER A 213 -12.34 15.21 7.98
CA SER A 213 -13.27 15.95 7.12
C SER A 213 -12.77 16.00 5.68
N LYS A 214 -13.69 15.73 4.74
CA LYS A 214 -13.44 15.70 3.29
C LYS A 214 -12.43 14.64 2.84
N ALA A 215 -12.02 13.72 3.70
CA ALA A 215 -11.17 12.61 3.31
C ALA A 215 -11.95 11.66 2.39
N HIS A 216 -11.27 11.11 1.38
CA HIS A 216 -11.82 10.10 0.50
C HIS A 216 -11.09 8.80 0.74
N PHE A 217 -11.75 7.87 1.41
CA PHE A 217 -11.28 6.51 1.59
C PHE A 217 -11.76 5.68 0.41
N ARG A 218 -10.83 5.20 -0.40
CA ARG A 218 -11.11 4.41 -1.60
C ARG A 218 -10.18 3.22 -1.66
N GLY A 219 -10.73 2.01 -1.79
CA GLY A 219 -9.93 0.78 -1.74
C GLY A 219 -9.28 0.53 -0.37
N GLY A 220 -8.63 -0.62 -0.20
CA GLY A 220 -8.15 -1.04 1.11
C GLY A 220 -9.30 -1.28 2.09
N ASN A 221 -9.01 -1.25 3.39
CA ASN A 221 -9.99 -1.43 4.44
C ASN A 221 -9.77 -0.40 5.57
N VAL A 222 -10.85 0.04 6.21
CA VAL A 222 -10.81 1.02 7.30
C VAL A 222 -11.47 0.42 8.52
N THR A 223 -10.75 0.31 9.63
CA THR A 223 -11.32 -0.23 10.87
C THR A 223 -11.17 0.73 12.03
N PHE A 224 -12.29 0.98 12.69
CA PHE A 224 -12.47 1.59 14.00
C PHE A 224 -13.05 0.57 14.99
N HIS A 225 -12.83 -0.72 14.75
CA HIS A 225 -13.30 -1.79 15.63
C HIS A 225 -12.82 -1.54 17.06
N ARG A 226 -13.71 -1.56 18.04
CA ARG A 226 -13.39 -1.25 19.46
C ARG A 226 -12.77 0.13 19.71
N ALA A 227 -12.83 1.04 18.74
CA ALA A 227 -12.37 2.42 18.96
C ALA A 227 -13.26 3.11 19.99
N ARG A 228 -12.69 4.03 20.77
CA ARG A 228 -13.39 4.76 21.83
C ARG A 228 -13.34 6.25 21.56
N PHE A 229 -14.50 6.86 21.39
CA PHE A 229 -14.68 8.30 21.15
C PHE A 229 -15.13 8.94 22.46
N VAL A 230 -14.16 9.40 23.26
CA VAL A 230 -14.37 9.68 24.68
C VAL A 230 -14.64 11.15 24.99
N ALA A 231 -14.10 12.08 24.20
CA ALA A 231 -14.26 13.51 24.40
C ALA A 231 -13.94 14.30 23.13
N GLY A 232 -14.20 15.61 23.16
CA GLY A 232 -13.83 16.55 22.11
C GLY A 232 -14.60 16.32 20.80
N HIS A 233 -13.99 16.74 19.69
CA HIS A 233 -14.60 16.69 18.35
C HIS A 233 -13.84 15.70 17.47
N VAL A 234 -14.57 14.78 16.85
CA VAL A 234 -14.05 13.88 15.82
C VAL A 234 -14.86 14.07 14.54
N GLU A 235 -14.24 14.70 13.56
CA GLU A 235 -14.91 15.18 12.35
C GLU A 235 -14.77 14.18 11.20
N PHE A 236 -15.90 13.66 10.72
CA PHE A 236 -16.05 12.87 9.50
C PHE A 236 -16.99 13.55 8.50
N ASN A 237 -17.25 14.85 8.65
CA ASN A 237 -18.13 15.57 7.74
C ASN A 237 -17.54 15.58 6.33
N ASP A 238 -18.41 15.43 5.32
CA ASP A 238 -18.03 15.32 3.91
C ASP A 238 -17.07 14.16 3.58
N VAL A 239 -16.90 13.17 4.47
CA VAL A 239 -16.08 11.99 4.15
C VAL A 239 -16.75 11.15 3.07
N VAL A 240 -15.97 10.64 2.15
CA VAL A 240 -16.43 9.70 1.13
C VAL A 240 -15.77 8.34 1.37
N PHE A 241 -16.58 7.32 1.62
CA PHE A 241 -16.18 5.92 1.64
C PHE A 241 -16.64 5.26 0.33
N GLU A 242 -15.70 4.99 -0.57
CA GLU A 242 -15.97 4.42 -1.91
C GLU A 242 -15.33 3.03 -2.04
N GLY A 243 -16.14 1.99 -2.16
CA GLY A 243 -15.66 0.64 -2.44
C GLY A 243 -14.73 0.06 -1.36
N THR A 244 -14.75 0.60 -0.15
CA THR A 244 -13.90 0.17 0.97
C THR A 244 -14.75 -0.22 2.18
N PRO A 245 -14.60 -1.41 2.76
CA PRO A 245 -15.30 -1.77 3.99
C PRO A 245 -14.86 -0.89 5.17
N VAL A 246 -15.83 -0.47 5.98
CA VAL A 246 -15.62 0.35 7.17
C VAL A 246 -16.24 -0.31 8.39
N TRP A 247 -15.44 -0.61 9.42
CA TRP A 247 -15.95 -1.27 10.63
C TRP A 247 -15.86 -0.37 11.84
N PHE A 248 -17.00 0.04 12.36
CA PHE A 248 -17.19 0.64 13.69
C PHE A 248 -17.76 -0.38 14.69
N SER A 249 -17.75 -1.67 14.37
CA SER A 249 -18.32 -2.70 15.23
C SER A 249 -17.66 -2.68 16.61
N LYS A 250 -18.46 -2.75 17.69
CA LYS A 250 -18.00 -2.62 19.09
C LYS A 250 -17.30 -1.30 19.43
N ALA A 251 -17.43 -0.26 18.61
CA ALA A 251 -16.94 1.07 18.97
C ALA A 251 -17.78 1.67 20.10
N GLU A 252 -17.17 2.53 20.90
CA GLU A 252 -17.80 3.20 22.05
C GLU A 252 -17.83 4.70 21.82
N PHE A 253 -19.02 5.30 21.77
CA PHE A 253 -19.25 6.74 21.73
C PHE A 253 -19.64 7.21 23.14
N ALA A 254 -18.65 7.65 23.90
CA ALA A 254 -18.72 7.83 25.36
C ALA A 254 -18.63 9.28 25.83
N GLY A 255 -18.79 10.26 24.94
CA GLY A 255 -18.73 11.68 25.31
C GLY A 255 -18.22 12.61 24.22
N ALA A 256 -17.65 12.08 23.13
CA ALA A 256 -17.25 12.89 21.99
C ALA A 256 -18.44 13.42 21.19
N HIS A 257 -18.22 14.55 20.51
CA HIS A 257 -19.02 14.97 19.37
C HIS A 257 -18.44 14.36 18.10
N VAL A 258 -19.15 13.41 17.50
CA VAL A 258 -18.74 12.75 16.26
C VAL A 258 -19.65 13.18 15.12
N ASP A 259 -19.08 13.87 14.13
CA ASP A 259 -19.83 14.51 13.05
C ASP A 259 -19.65 13.73 11.75
N PHE A 260 -20.68 13.02 11.29
CA PHE A 260 -20.72 12.34 9.99
C PHE A 260 -21.50 13.12 8.92
N ARG A 261 -21.83 14.40 9.17
CA ARG A 261 -22.76 15.13 8.31
C ARG A 261 -22.28 15.21 6.88
N ARG A 262 -23.21 15.02 5.94
CA ARG A 262 -22.95 15.05 4.48
C ARG A 262 -21.89 14.05 4.02
N SER A 263 -21.58 13.03 4.82
CA SER A 263 -20.72 11.93 4.38
C SER A 263 -21.47 11.00 3.42
N VAL A 264 -20.68 10.28 2.62
CA VAL A 264 -21.17 9.45 1.52
C VAL A 264 -20.61 8.05 1.65
N PHE A 265 -21.50 7.07 1.66
CA PHE A 265 -21.17 5.65 1.63
C PHE A 265 -21.59 5.08 0.28
N GLU A 266 -20.61 4.70 -0.54
CA GLU A 266 -20.84 4.20 -1.91
C GLU A 266 -20.09 2.89 -2.16
N GLY A 267 -20.84 1.84 -2.49
CA GLY A 267 -20.29 0.51 -2.75
C GLY A 267 -19.55 -0.09 -1.55
N THR A 268 -19.94 0.27 -0.33
CA THR A 268 -19.23 -0.04 0.91
C THR A 268 -20.09 -0.85 1.88
N VAL A 269 -19.45 -1.70 2.69
CA VAL A 269 -20.08 -2.31 3.86
C VAL A 269 -19.63 -1.52 5.08
N ALA A 270 -20.56 -0.86 5.76
CA ALA A 270 -20.32 -0.10 6.98
C ALA A 270 -21.02 -0.76 8.18
N SER A 271 -20.26 -1.39 9.07
CA SER A 271 -20.83 -2.07 10.25
C SER A 271 -20.61 -1.25 11.51
N PHE A 272 -21.71 -0.91 12.18
CA PHE A 272 -21.80 -0.36 13.53
C PHE A 272 -22.32 -1.40 14.53
N GLU A 273 -22.20 -2.69 14.18
CA GLU A 273 -22.74 -3.77 14.99
C GLU A 273 -22.16 -3.77 16.41
N ASN A 274 -23.02 -3.94 17.41
CA ASN A 274 -22.64 -3.93 18.82
C ASN A 274 -21.93 -2.63 19.26
N ALA A 275 -22.07 -1.53 18.52
CA ALA A 275 -21.54 -0.23 18.94
C ALA A 275 -22.37 0.31 20.12
N VAL A 276 -21.69 0.98 21.05
CA VAL A 276 -22.31 1.53 22.26
C VAL A 276 -22.29 3.05 22.18
N PHE A 277 -23.46 3.66 22.25
CA PHE A 277 -23.66 5.10 22.24
C PHE A 277 -24.14 5.55 23.63
N SER A 278 -23.18 5.73 24.54
CA SER A 278 -23.44 5.97 25.98
C SER A 278 -23.47 7.46 26.35
N ALA A 279 -22.79 8.33 25.61
CA ALA A 279 -22.83 9.77 25.84
C ALA A 279 -22.28 10.56 24.64
N GLY A 280 -22.48 11.87 24.67
CA GLY A 280 -22.04 12.76 23.60
C GLY A 280 -23.07 12.88 22.49
N ARG A 281 -22.61 13.29 21.31
CA ARG A 281 -23.47 13.56 20.15
C ARG A 281 -22.87 12.91 18.91
N VAL A 282 -23.69 12.17 18.17
CA VAL A 282 -23.32 11.58 16.88
C VAL A 282 -24.28 12.09 15.81
N GLU A 283 -23.78 12.90 14.88
CA GLU A 283 -24.63 13.53 13.85
C GLU A 283 -24.47 12.79 12.52
N PHE A 284 -25.55 12.16 12.04
CA PHE A 284 -25.62 11.55 10.70
C PHE A 284 -26.45 12.41 9.73
N ASP A 285 -26.63 13.69 10.01
CA ASP A 285 -27.52 14.54 9.21
C ASP A 285 -26.99 14.69 7.78
N GLY A 286 -27.87 14.47 6.79
CA GLY A 286 -27.55 14.55 5.37
C GLY A 286 -26.60 13.45 4.88
N VAL A 287 -26.40 12.36 5.63
CA VAL A 287 -25.62 11.21 5.14
C VAL A 287 -26.31 10.58 3.94
N ARG A 288 -25.52 10.23 2.91
CA ARG A 288 -26.00 9.54 1.72
C ARG A 288 -25.50 8.11 1.69
N PHE A 289 -26.42 7.16 1.78
CA PHE A 289 -26.18 5.75 1.51
C PHE A 289 -26.55 5.46 0.06
N ALA A 290 -25.52 5.40 -0.79
CA ALA A 290 -25.66 5.29 -2.23
C ALA A 290 -25.89 3.85 -2.68
N SER A 291 -25.08 2.94 -2.13
CA SER A 291 -25.06 1.51 -2.41
C SER A 291 -24.17 0.82 -1.38
N GLY A 292 -24.41 -0.48 -1.14
CA GLY A 292 -23.73 -1.26 -0.12
C GLY A 292 -24.64 -1.60 1.06
N GLU A 293 -24.05 -1.90 2.21
CA GLU A 293 -24.77 -2.38 3.39
C GLU A 293 -24.33 -1.59 4.62
N VAL A 294 -25.29 -1.08 5.39
CA VAL A 294 -25.00 -0.45 6.68
C VAL A 294 -25.78 -1.14 7.77
N SER A 295 -25.11 -1.66 8.79
CA SER A 295 -25.78 -2.35 9.89
C SER A 295 -25.47 -1.69 11.22
N PHE A 296 -26.52 -1.36 11.97
CA PHE A 296 -26.50 -0.95 13.37
C PHE A 296 -27.00 -2.07 14.27
N ASP A 297 -26.97 -3.33 13.80
CA ASP A 297 -27.54 -4.45 14.54
C ASP A 297 -26.87 -4.63 15.91
N ASN A 298 -27.68 -4.95 16.92
CA ASN A 298 -27.27 -5.03 18.32
C ASN A 298 -26.54 -3.78 18.88
N ALA A 299 -26.61 -2.62 18.21
CA ALA A 299 -26.11 -1.39 18.80
C ALA A 299 -26.93 -1.03 20.05
N VAL A 300 -26.28 -0.35 20.99
CA VAL A 300 -26.88 0.09 22.25
C VAL A 300 -26.87 1.61 22.28
N HIS A 301 -28.04 2.22 22.45
CA HIS A 301 -28.19 3.68 22.53
C HIS A 301 -28.70 4.08 23.92
N GLU A 302 -27.76 4.49 24.78
CA GLU A 302 -27.99 4.80 26.19
C GLU A 302 -27.49 6.21 26.53
N GLY A 303 -28.23 7.24 26.14
CA GLY A 303 -27.97 8.61 26.62
C GLY A 303 -27.11 9.50 25.71
N SER A 304 -26.64 8.99 24.56
CA SER A 304 -26.14 9.87 23.49
C SER A 304 -27.28 10.60 22.77
N VAL A 305 -26.94 11.63 22.01
CA VAL A 305 -27.84 12.22 21.01
C VAL A 305 -27.39 11.80 19.62
N ALA A 306 -28.17 10.91 18.97
CA ALA A 306 -27.97 10.55 17.57
C ALA A 306 -29.01 11.26 16.69
N THR A 307 -28.56 12.01 15.67
CA THR A 307 -29.44 12.69 14.69
C THR A 307 -29.26 12.10 13.30
N PHE A 308 -30.35 12.05 12.53
CA PHE A 308 -30.40 11.44 11.19
C PHE A 308 -31.24 12.29 10.22
N ASP A 309 -31.24 13.61 10.40
CA ASP A 309 -32.09 14.51 9.63
C ASP A 309 -31.60 14.60 8.18
N GLY A 310 -32.51 14.44 7.22
CA GLY A 310 -32.18 14.54 5.79
C GLY A 310 -31.29 13.42 5.25
N VAL A 311 -31.20 12.29 5.95
CA VAL A 311 -30.50 11.09 5.45
C VAL A 311 -31.18 10.59 4.18
N ALA A 312 -30.37 10.29 3.16
CA ALA A 312 -30.83 9.80 1.87
C ALA A 312 -30.33 8.37 1.62
N HIS A 313 -31.25 7.45 1.36
CA HIS A 313 -30.95 6.08 0.92
C HIS A 313 -31.43 5.94 -0.52
N THR A 314 -30.51 6.02 -1.47
CA THR A 314 -30.80 5.87 -2.91
C THR A 314 -30.55 4.45 -3.41
N GLY A 315 -29.83 3.64 -2.63
CA GLY A 315 -29.54 2.23 -2.92
C GLY A 315 -28.75 1.57 -1.78
N GLY A 316 -28.74 0.25 -1.73
CA GLY A 316 -28.17 -0.53 -0.61
C GLY A 316 -29.19 -0.85 0.49
N THR A 317 -28.77 -1.66 1.47
CA THR A 317 -29.59 -2.10 2.61
C THR A 317 -29.10 -1.44 3.88
N VAL A 318 -30.03 -0.97 4.72
CA VAL A 318 -29.68 -0.45 6.05
C VAL A 318 -30.50 -1.12 7.14
N GLU A 319 -29.80 -1.76 8.06
CA GLU A 319 -30.35 -2.36 9.26
C GLU A 319 -30.19 -1.37 10.41
N TRP A 320 -31.31 -0.78 10.84
CA TRP A 320 -31.30 0.34 11.78
C TRP A 320 -31.10 -0.07 13.25
N GLY A 321 -31.23 -1.36 13.59
CA GLY A 321 -31.08 -1.85 14.96
C GLY A 321 -31.96 -1.06 15.96
N PRO A 322 -31.38 -0.42 16.99
CA PRO A 322 -32.16 0.35 17.99
C PRO A 322 -32.63 1.72 17.49
N PHE A 323 -32.21 2.17 16.31
CA PHE A 323 -32.50 3.50 15.77
C PHE A 323 -33.80 3.50 14.94
N PRO A 324 -34.48 4.65 14.80
CA PRO A 324 -35.71 4.73 14.01
C PRO A 324 -35.46 4.39 12.54
N HIS A 325 -36.34 3.56 11.97
CA HIS A 325 -36.31 3.26 10.54
C HIS A 325 -36.67 4.51 9.72
N LEU A 326 -35.70 5.02 8.94
CA LEU A 326 -35.97 6.10 8.00
C LEU A 326 -36.37 5.54 6.64
N PRO A 327 -37.43 6.09 5.99
CA PRO A 327 -37.85 5.64 4.68
C PRO A 327 -36.79 5.94 3.62
N ALA A 328 -36.66 5.05 2.63
CA ALA A 328 -35.79 5.30 1.51
C ALA A 328 -36.21 6.59 0.78
N SER A 329 -35.26 7.47 0.51
CA SER A 329 -35.53 8.69 -0.25
C SER A 329 -35.88 8.30 -1.68
N THR A 330 -37.15 8.45 -2.07
CA THR A 330 -37.57 8.32 -3.46
C THR A 330 -36.96 9.48 -4.23
N SER A 331 -35.78 9.29 -4.84
CA SER A 331 -35.24 10.27 -5.76
C SER A 331 -36.15 10.34 -6.99
N THR A 332 -37.06 11.30 -7.03
CA THR A 332 -37.55 11.79 -8.33
C THR A 332 -36.42 12.67 -8.87
N PRO A 333 -35.82 12.34 -10.03
CA PRO A 333 -34.78 13.19 -10.61
C PRO A 333 -35.37 14.58 -10.90
N PRO A 334 -34.62 15.68 -10.71
CA PRO A 334 -35.10 17.01 -11.06
C PRO A 334 -35.44 17.06 -12.56
N ALA A 335 -36.60 17.63 -12.87
CA ALA A 335 -37.10 17.85 -14.23
C ALA A 335 -36.24 18.83 -15.03
#